data_AF-A0A935T016-F1
#
_entry.id   AF-A0A935T016-F1
#
_cell.length_a   1.000
_cell.length_b   1.000
_cell.length_c   1.000
_cell.angle_alpha   90.00
_cell.angle_beta   90.00
_cell.angle_gamma   90.00
#
_symmetry.space_group_name_H-M   'P 1'
#
loop_
_entity.id
_entity.type
_entity.pdbx_description
1 polymer ?
#
loop_
_entity_poly.entity_id
_entity_poly.type
_entity_poly.pdbx_seq_one_letter_code
_entity_poly.pdbx_strand_id
1 'polypeptide(L)'
;MALLASLSMAAGVQAQQAASDADPFAGVEEMIVTGSGTSELLNPSSTSAIAFDTQDLANIGVEDVGDLDAYVPNLEIASVNATNASFFVRGVGLQDFGANASSSVPIFQDGVPRNPSATQLVGLFDIGGLSVLKGPQGSGNLRNASAGAFVVKTQAPTDEFTGMARMTLARIASVDARDANRYQFETAVNAPIYEDIVTARISARYSHENPFWENRCANRVPLADRPNQPPAPAPSVGFCGEQVRTGRGEQGDALSQSLHR
;
A
#
# COMPACT_ATOMS: atom_id res chain seq x y z
N MET A 1 -55.77 -55.99 7.97
CA MET A 1 -55.62 -55.60 9.39
C MET A 1 -55.06 -54.19 9.38
N ALA A 2 -55.79 -53.12 9.04
CA ALA A 2 -57.01 -52.57 9.67
C ALA A 2 -56.80 -52.33 11.17
N LEU A 3 -56.57 -51.06 11.55
CA LEU A 3 -56.76 -50.40 12.87
C LEU A 3 -55.87 -49.13 12.87
N LEU A 4 -56.26 -47.93 13.33
CA LEU A 4 -57.51 -47.23 13.55
C LEU A 4 -57.09 -45.78 13.84
N ALA A 5 -57.82 -44.81 13.29
CA ALA A 5 -57.57 -43.38 13.48
C ALA A 5 -57.78 -42.92 14.94
N SER A 6 -56.99 -41.95 15.40
CA SER A 6 -57.36 -41.08 16.52
C SER A 6 -57.27 -39.62 16.07
N LEU A 7 -58.45 -39.02 15.96
CA LEU A 7 -58.72 -37.65 15.57
C LEU A 7 -58.67 -36.78 16.84
N SER A 8 -57.66 -35.92 16.97
CA SER A 8 -57.62 -34.91 18.03
C SER A 8 -58.03 -33.56 17.44
N MET A 9 -59.25 -33.12 17.74
CA MET A 9 -59.73 -31.77 17.47
C MET A 9 -59.05 -30.80 18.43
N ALA A 10 -58.09 -30.02 17.94
CA ALA A 10 -57.64 -28.81 18.61
C ALA A 10 -58.54 -27.66 18.15
N ALA A 11 -59.33 -27.12 19.08
CA ALA A 11 -60.13 -25.92 18.87
C ALA A 11 -59.22 -24.75 18.49
N GLY A 12 -59.57 -24.05 17.40
CA GLY A 12 -58.82 -22.91 16.90
C GLY A 12 -58.84 -21.76 17.91
N VAL A 13 -57.66 -21.39 18.38
CA VAL A 13 -57.42 -20.05 18.94
C VAL A 13 -57.21 -19.15 17.73
N GLN A 14 -58.21 -18.34 17.41
CA GLN A 14 -58.03 -17.19 16.53
C GLN A 14 -57.14 -16.20 17.28
N ALA A 15 -55.85 -16.23 16.99
CA ALA A 15 -54.95 -15.14 17.29
C ALA A 15 -55.47 -13.93 16.51
N GLN A 16 -56.00 -12.94 17.24
CA GLN A 16 -56.28 -11.62 16.71
C GLN A 16 -54.96 -11.12 16.10
N GLN A 17 -54.89 -11.01 14.77
CA GLN A 17 -53.82 -10.28 14.10
C GLN A 17 -53.83 -8.87 14.70
N ALA A 18 -52.85 -8.58 15.56
CA ALA A 18 -52.48 -7.21 15.82
C ALA A 18 -52.07 -6.64 14.46
N ALA A 19 -52.83 -5.68 13.97
CA ALA A 19 -52.41 -4.87 12.85
C ALA A 19 -51.01 -4.36 13.20
N SER A 20 -50.01 -4.80 12.43
CA SER A 20 -48.70 -4.19 12.45
C SER A 20 -48.93 -2.70 12.24
N ASP A 21 -48.59 -1.88 13.24
CA ASP A 21 -48.39 -0.45 13.02
C ASP A 21 -47.47 -0.35 11.80
N ALA A 22 -48.04 0.10 10.69
CA ALA A 22 -47.29 0.34 9.48
C ALA A 22 -46.26 1.41 9.86
N ASP A 23 -44.98 1.05 9.79
CA ASP A 23 -43.89 1.98 9.96
C ASP A 23 -44.17 3.18 9.04
N PRO A 24 -44.37 4.40 9.58
CA PRO A 24 -44.68 5.59 8.80
C PRO A 24 -43.56 5.97 7.81
N PHE A 25 -42.41 5.26 7.86
CA PHE A 25 -41.29 5.42 6.96
C PHE A 25 -41.09 4.23 5.99
N ALA A 26 -41.97 3.22 5.99
CA ALA A 26 -41.95 2.13 5.02
C ALA A 26 -42.25 2.66 3.60
N GLY A 27 -41.18 2.97 2.85
CA GLY A 27 -41.24 3.55 1.50
C GLY A 27 -40.73 4.99 1.38
N VAL A 28 -40.22 5.58 2.48
CA VAL A 28 -39.49 6.85 2.43
C VAL A 28 -38.01 6.53 2.25
N GLU A 29 -37.43 6.97 1.13
CA GLU A 29 -35.99 6.94 0.92
C GLU A 29 -35.33 7.86 1.96
N GLU A 30 -34.51 7.28 2.84
CA GLU A 30 -33.71 8.05 3.79
C GLU A 30 -32.65 8.86 3.03
N MET A 31 -32.84 10.17 2.93
CA MET A 31 -31.82 11.08 2.44
C MET A 31 -30.86 11.42 3.60
N ILE A 32 -29.82 10.61 3.77
CA ILE A 32 -28.70 10.97 4.64
C ILE A 32 -27.99 12.16 4.01
N VAL A 33 -28.25 13.36 4.55
CA VAL A 33 -27.48 14.56 4.22
C VAL A 33 -26.18 14.49 4.99
N THR A 34 -25.20 13.76 4.44
CA THR A 34 -23.80 13.96 4.83
C THR A 34 -23.44 15.39 4.49
N GLY A 35 -23.27 16.23 5.50
CA GLY A 35 -22.70 17.57 5.36
C GLY A 35 -21.45 17.50 4.48
N SER A 36 -21.23 18.52 3.64
CA SER A 36 -20.29 18.57 2.51
C SER A 36 -18.81 18.38 2.86
N GLY A 37 -18.45 17.23 3.41
CA GLY A 37 -17.10 16.78 3.72
C GLY A 37 -16.66 15.72 2.71
N THR A 38 -16.49 16.13 1.46
CA THR A 38 -15.60 15.49 0.48
C THR A 38 -15.76 13.96 0.33
N SER A 39 -16.97 13.50 -0.01
CA SER A 39 -17.20 12.18 -0.63
C SER A 39 -17.53 12.28 -2.12
N GLU A 40 -17.23 13.40 -2.78
CA GLU A 40 -17.29 13.45 -4.24
C GLU A 40 -16.01 12.83 -4.81
N LEU A 41 -16.19 11.79 -5.61
CA LEU A 41 -15.29 11.50 -6.72
C LEU A 41 -15.06 12.84 -7.44
N LEU A 42 -13.82 13.35 -7.34
CA LEU A 42 -13.44 14.67 -7.84
C LEU A 42 -13.97 14.85 -9.26
N ASN A 43 -14.98 15.69 -9.44
CA ASN A 43 -15.47 16.05 -10.75
C ASN A 43 -14.33 16.81 -11.46
N PRO A 44 -13.78 16.32 -12.59
CA PRO A 44 -12.52 16.79 -13.16
C PRO A 44 -12.57 18.22 -13.75
N SER A 45 -13.64 18.99 -13.51
CA SER A 45 -13.93 20.22 -14.24
C SER A 45 -13.22 21.48 -13.72
N SER A 46 -12.62 21.47 -12.52
CA SER A 46 -11.97 22.66 -11.95
C SER A 46 -10.53 22.48 -11.49
N THR A 47 -10.09 21.24 -11.24
CA THR A 47 -8.71 20.92 -10.83
C THR A 47 -8.22 19.67 -11.56
N SER A 48 -6.94 19.63 -11.90
CA SER A 48 -6.35 18.48 -12.58
C SER A 48 -6.10 17.38 -11.55
N ALA A 49 -7.10 16.55 -11.31
CA ALA A 49 -7.06 15.43 -10.38
C ALA A 49 -7.19 14.09 -11.10
N ILE A 50 -6.52 13.07 -10.57
CA ILE A 50 -6.71 11.67 -10.97
C ILE A 50 -7.00 10.89 -9.69
N ALA A 51 -8.05 10.07 -9.71
CA ALA A 51 -8.42 9.21 -8.59
C ALA A 51 -8.36 7.75 -9.04
N PHE A 52 -7.94 6.89 -8.12
CA PHE A 52 -7.89 5.45 -8.26
C PHE A 52 -8.68 4.83 -7.11
N ASP A 53 -9.58 3.93 -7.42
CA ASP A 53 -10.24 3.12 -6.41
C ASP A 53 -9.37 1.91 -6.02
N THR A 54 -9.84 1.14 -5.04
CA THR A 54 -9.13 -0.05 -4.55
C THR A 54 -8.92 -1.11 -5.64
N GLN A 55 -9.90 -1.25 -6.54
CA GLN A 55 -9.87 -2.25 -7.60
C GLN A 55 -8.93 -1.82 -8.72
N ASP A 56 -8.92 -0.55 -9.08
CA ASP A 56 -7.99 0.08 -10.02
C ASP A 56 -6.56 -0.19 -9.59
N LEU A 57 -6.22 0.16 -8.34
CA LEU A 57 -4.89 -0.02 -7.76
C LEU A 57 -4.46 -1.49 -7.74
N ALA A 58 -5.39 -2.39 -7.42
CA ALA A 58 -5.14 -3.83 -7.46
C ALA A 58 -4.93 -4.36 -8.89
N ASN A 59 -5.66 -3.85 -9.88
CA ASN A 59 -5.55 -4.26 -11.27
C ASN A 59 -4.23 -3.81 -11.90
N ILE A 60 -3.74 -2.63 -11.55
CA ILE A 60 -2.45 -2.12 -12.03
C ILE A 60 -1.25 -2.60 -11.20
N GLY A 61 -1.49 -3.26 -10.06
CA GLY A 61 -0.45 -3.87 -9.24
C GLY A 61 0.44 -2.85 -8.52
N VAL A 62 -0.10 -1.66 -8.21
CA VAL A 62 0.61 -0.60 -7.47
C VAL A 62 0.66 -0.99 -5.98
N GLU A 63 1.85 -0.99 -5.39
CA GLU A 63 2.06 -1.42 -4.00
C GLU A 63 2.35 -0.26 -3.06
N ASP A 64 2.96 0.79 -3.58
CA ASP A 64 3.18 2.05 -2.89
C ASP A 64 2.86 3.26 -3.76
N VAL A 65 2.88 4.43 -3.14
CA VAL A 65 2.64 5.70 -3.85
C VAL A 65 3.71 6.02 -4.92
N GLY A 66 4.87 5.37 -4.85
CA GLY A 66 5.98 5.50 -5.79
C GLY A 66 5.68 4.91 -7.16
N ASP A 67 4.93 3.81 -7.22
CA ASP A 67 4.57 3.13 -8.46
C ASP A 67 3.56 3.93 -9.33
N LEU A 68 3.01 5.03 -8.81
CA LEU A 68 1.98 5.82 -9.49
C LEU A 68 2.52 6.72 -10.60
N ASP A 69 3.82 6.99 -10.64
CA ASP A 69 4.43 7.83 -11.68
C ASP A 69 4.25 7.25 -13.09
N ALA A 70 4.20 5.92 -13.21
CA ALA A 70 3.92 5.20 -14.46
C ALA A 70 2.48 5.41 -14.99
N TYR A 71 1.54 5.77 -14.11
CA TYR A 71 0.11 5.87 -14.44
C TYR A 71 -0.43 7.31 -14.41
N VAL A 72 0.28 8.23 -13.76
CA VAL A 72 -0.14 9.63 -13.62
C VAL A 72 0.74 10.53 -14.51
N PRO A 73 0.17 11.19 -15.54
CA PRO A 73 0.94 12.06 -16.42
C PRO A 73 1.42 13.32 -15.71
N ASN A 74 2.68 13.68 -15.95
CA ASN A 74 3.40 14.79 -15.31
C ASN A 74 3.59 14.59 -13.80
N LEU A 75 3.65 13.35 -13.35
CA LEU A 75 4.17 12.95 -12.05
C LEU A 75 5.52 12.27 -12.26
N GLU A 76 6.49 12.63 -11.43
CA GLU A 76 7.79 11.97 -11.37
C GLU A 76 8.11 11.71 -9.90
N ILE A 77 8.51 10.48 -9.59
CA ILE A 77 8.90 10.08 -8.24
C ILE A 77 10.31 9.55 -8.30
N ALA A 78 11.22 10.24 -7.63
CA ALA A 78 12.63 9.86 -7.57
C ALA A 78 12.97 9.40 -6.15
N SER A 79 13.39 8.15 -5.99
CA SER A 79 13.97 7.68 -4.72
C SER A 79 15.45 8.03 -4.69
N VAL A 80 15.86 8.86 -3.72
CA VAL A 80 17.29 9.17 -3.55
C VAL A 80 18.00 8.08 -2.75
N ASN A 81 17.28 7.44 -1.86
CA ASN A 81 17.74 6.29 -1.10
C ASN A 81 16.55 5.39 -0.75
N ALA A 82 16.81 4.24 -0.14
CA ALA A 82 15.79 3.25 0.19
C ALA A 82 14.68 3.75 1.14
N THR A 83 14.83 4.93 1.73
CA THR A 83 13.89 5.47 2.74
C THR A 83 13.29 6.81 2.34
N ASN A 84 13.91 7.56 1.42
CA ASN A 84 13.49 8.91 1.06
C ASN A 84 13.14 8.97 -0.43
N ALA A 85 11.89 9.36 -0.70
CA ALA A 85 11.40 9.66 -2.03
C ALA A 85 11.16 11.17 -2.18
N SER A 86 11.42 11.66 -3.39
CA SER A 86 11.15 13.02 -3.82
C SER A 86 10.05 12.98 -4.88
N PHE A 87 9.01 13.79 -4.66
CA PHE A 87 7.82 13.83 -5.50
C PHE A 87 7.80 15.13 -6.30
N PHE A 88 7.62 15.01 -7.62
CA PHE A 88 7.56 16.13 -8.54
C PHE A 88 6.27 16.08 -9.34
N VAL A 89 5.53 17.18 -9.34
CA VAL A 89 4.32 17.33 -10.17
C VAL A 89 4.55 18.49 -11.12
N ARG A 90 4.43 18.24 -12.43
CA ARG A 90 4.76 19.20 -13.50
C ARG A 90 6.17 19.80 -13.35
N GLY A 91 7.13 18.97 -12.92
CA GLY A 91 8.52 19.38 -12.70
C GLY A 91 8.76 20.25 -11.46
N VAL A 92 7.74 20.47 -10.62
CA VAL A 92 7.87 21.20 -9.35
C VAL A 92 7.82 20.20 -8.20
N GLY A 93 8.86 20.20 -7.37
CA GLY A 93 9.00 19.30 -6.24
C GLY A 93 10.09 19.80 -5.29
N LEU A 94 10.38 19.01 -4.26
CA LEU A 94 11.53 19.26 -3.37
C LEU A 94 12.49 18.09 -3.49
N GLN A 95 13.73 18.38 -3.89
CA GLN A 95 14.85 17.43 -3.84
C GLN A 95 15.72 17.78 -2.64
N ASP A 96 15.45 17.13 -1.50
CA ASP A 96 16.23 17.29 -0.28
C ASP A 96 16.50 15.90 0.33
N PHE A 97 17.71 15.73 0.86
CA PHE A 97 18.17 14.48 1.47
C PHE A 97 17.94 14.44 2.99
N GLY A 98 17.52 15.57 3.58
CA GLY A 98 17.11 15.63 4.97
C GLY A 98 15.83 14.83 5.20
N ALA A 99 15.86 13.85 6.10
CA ALA A 99 14.70 13.02 6.44
C ALA A 99 13.48 13.83 6.94
N ASN A 100 13.71 15.05 7.45
CA ASN A 100 12.69 15.96 7.96
C ASN A 100 12.35 17.11 6.98
N ALA A 101 12.87 17.09 5.76
CA ALA A 101 12.57 18.10 4.76
C ALA A 101 11.08 18.03 4.38
N SER A 102 10.43 19.20 4.29
CA SER A 102 8.99 19.29 3.98
C SER A 102 8.78 19.31 2.47
N SER A 103 8.26 18.22 1.91
CA SER A 103 8.01 18.12 0.47
C SER A 103 6.99 19.16 -0.05
N SER A 104 7.23 19.67 -1.27
CA SER A 104 6.29 20.53 -2.03
C SER A 104 5.04 19.77 -2.50
N VAL A 105 5.10 18.43 -2.48
CA VAL A 105 4.00 17.51 -2.80
C VAL A 105 3.82 16.58 -1.59
N PRO A 106 3.09 17.03 -0.54
CA PRO A 106 2.81 16.21 0.63
C PRO A 106 1.78 15.12 0.33
N ILE A 107 1.83 14.05 1.13
CA ILE A 107 0.84 12.97 1.11
C ILE A 107 -0.03 13.11 2.34
N PHE A 108 -1.34 13.16 2.14
CA PHE A 108 -2.33 13.21 3.21
C PHE A 108 -2.95 11.84 3.35
N GLN A 109 -2.86 11.26 4.54
CA GLN A 109 -3.56 10.02 4.87
C GLN A 109 -4.72 10.38 5.80
N ASP A 110 -5.95 10.14 5.35
CA ASP A 110 -7.18 10.49 6.08
C ASP A 110 -7.23 11.97 6.53
N GLY A 111 -6.65 12.85 5.71
CA GLY A 111 -6.56 14.29 5.97
C GLY A 111 -5.39 14.72 6.86
N VAL A 112 -4.56 13.79 7.35
CA VAL A 112 -3.35 14.09 8.14
C VAL A 112 -2.13 14.16 7.22
N PRO A 113 -1.36 15.26 7.24
CA PRO A 113 -0.18 15.40 6.40
C PRO A 113 0.98 14.51 6.87
N ARG A 114 1.55 13.73 5.95
CA ARG A 114 2.84 13.04 6.07
C ARG A 114 3.88 13.81 5.24
N ASN A 115 4.47 14.83 5.87
CA ASN A 115 5.40 15.76 5.21
C ASN A 115 6.86 15.31 5.16
N PRO A 116 7.43 14.64 6.19
CA PRO A 116 8.83 14.20 6.14
C PRO A 116 9.04 13.20 5.01
N SER A 117 10.02 13.47 4.14
CA SER A 117 10.39 12.62 2.98
C SER A 117 10.57 11.14 3.35
N ALA A 118 11.14 10.85 4.52
CA ALA A 118 11.31 9.50 5.05
C ALA A 118 10.00 8.73 5.32
N THR A 119 8.89 9.46 5.43
CA THR A 119 7.56 8.93 5.71
C THR A 119 6.64 9.00 4.50
N GLN A 120 7.11 9.49 3.35
CA GLN A 120 6.21 9.67 2.21
C GLN A 120 5.94 8.37 1.43
N LEU A 121 6.82 7.38 1.46
CA LEU A 121 6.53 6.07 0.88
C LEU A 121 5.52 5.31 1.75
N VAL A 122 4.23 5.63 1.57
CA VAL A 122 3.12 4.94 2.22
C VAL A 122 2.86 3.67 1.42
N GLY A 123 2.90 2.51 2.08
CA GLY A 123 2.40 1.28 1.48
C GLY A 123 0.88 1.35 1.34
N LEU A 124 0.36 1.01 0.17
CA LEU A 124 -1.06 1.01 -0.13
C LEU A 124 -1.68 -0.30 0.37
N PHE A 125 -2.02 -0.35 1.65
CA PHE A 125 -2.70 -1.49 2.26
C PHE A 125 -4.00 -1.04 2.93
N ASP A 126 -5.07 -1.80 2.68
CA ASP A 126 -6.40 -1.54 3.24
C ASP A 126 -6.90 -0.10 3.02
N ILE A 127 -6.70 0.40 1.81
CA ILE A 127 -7.15 1.73 1.38
C ILE A 127 -8.46 1.61 0.64
N GLY A 128 -9.31 2.63 0.75
CA GLY A 128 -10.54 2.75 -0.05
C GLY A 128 -10.32 3.51 -1.35
N GLY A 129 -9.25 4.30 -1.43
CA GLY A 129 -8.85 4.96 -2.66
C GLY A 129 -7.68 5.90 -2.48
N LEU A 130 -7.13 6.31 -3.61
CA LEU A 130 -6.04 7.27 -3.71
C LEU A 130 -6.38 8.34 -4.74
N SER A 131 -6.07 9.59 -4.45
CA SER A 131 -6.23 10.69 -5.39
C SER A 131 -4.96 11.51 -5.48
N VAL A 132 -4.57 11.85 -6.71
CA VAL A 132 -3.44 12.73 -7.01
C VAL A 132 -3.98 14.05 -7.53
N LEU A 133 -3.73 15.11 -6.77
CA LEU A 133 -4.09 16.48 -7.10
C LEU A 133 -2.88 17.18 -7.70
N LYS A 134 -3.02 17.71 -8.91
CA LYS A 134 -1.92 18.40 -9.60
C LYS A 134 -2.11 19.92 -9.54
N GLY A 135 -1.07 20.60 -9.11
CA GLY A 135 -1.04 22.05 -8.91
C GLY A 135 -1.22 22.45 -7.45
N PRO A 136 -0.96 23.72 -7.11
CA PRO A 136 -1.03 24.22 -5.74
C PRO A 136 -2.41 23.97 -5.12
N GLN A 137 -2.46 23.23 -4.00
CA GLN A 137 -3.67 23.01 -3.20
C GLN A 137 -3.55 23.86 -1.93
N GLY A 138 -4.14 25.06 -1.94
CA GLY A 138 -4.12 25.98 -0.79
C GLY A 138 -5.37 25.96 0.08
N SER A 139 -6.37 25.15 -0.26
CA SER A 139 -7.69 25.15 0.39
C SER A 139 -7.82 24.06 1.47
N GLY A 140 -8.54 24.37 2.54
CA GLY A 140 -8.96 23.41 3.56
C GLY A 140 -7.82 22.74 4.34
N ASN A 141 -7.86 21.40 4.38
CA ASN A 141 -6.94 20.53 5.11
C ASN A 141 -5.64 20.23 4.35
N LEU A 142 -5.51 20.65 3.09
CA LEU A 142 -4.37 20.35 2.22
C LEU A 142 -3.24 21.39 2.29
N ARG A 143 -3.07 22.04 3.45
CA ARG A 143 -2.09 23.10 3.64
C ARG A 143 -0.68 22.56 3.41
N ASN A 144 0.19 23.35 2.78
CA ASN A 144 1.57 23.03 2.39
C ASN A 144 1.74 22.27 1.06
N ALA A 145 0.66 21.98 0.33
CA ALA A 145 0.72 21.41 -1.01
C ALA A 145 0.96 22.50 -2.09
N SER A 146 2.20 22.96 -2.22
CA SER A 146 2.55 24.04 -3.16
C SER A 146 2.59 23.62 -4.62
N ALA A 147 2.91 22.36 -4.92
CA ALA A 147 2.98 21.82 -6.28
C ALA A 147 1.86 20.81 -6.61
N GLY A 148 1.31 20.17 -5.57
CA GLY A 148 0.31 19.11 -5.68
C GLY A 148 0.13 18.42 -4.34
N ALA A 149 -0.76 17.43 -4.30
CA ALA A 149 -0.96 16.60 -3.12
C ALA A 149 -1.40 15.19 -3.51
N PHE A 150 -0.97 14.20 -2.73
CA PHE A 150 -1.60 12.88 -2.73
C PHE A 150 -2.57 12.80 -1.57
N VAL A 151 -3.73 12.22 -1.80
CA VAL A 151 -4.76 11.99 -0.78
C VAL A 151 -5.04 10.50 -0.76
N VAL A 152 -4.61 9.86 0.33
CA VAL A 152 -4.86 8.45 0.63
C VAL A 152 -6.02 8.40 1.61
N LYS A 153 -7.05 7.63 1.29
CA LYS A 153 -8.15 7.32 2.20
C LYS A 153 -8.11 5.86 2.59
N THR A 154 -8.11 5.58 3.88
CA THR A 154 -8.23 4.21 4.40
C THR A 154 -9.64 3.65 4.16
N GLN A 155 -9.77 2.33 4.10
CA GLN A 155 -11.07 1.69 3.94
C GLN A 155 -11.86 1.85 5.24
N ALA A 156 -12.97 2.58 5.18
CA ALA A 156 -13.88 2.72 6.31
C ALA A 156 -14.60 1.39 6.60
N PRO A 157 -14.99 1.13 7.87
CA PRO A 157 -15.89 0.03 8.19
C PRO A 157 -17.22 0.14 7.44
N THR A 158 -17.79 -1.00 7.07
CA THR A 158 -19.09 -1.09 6.37
C THR A 158 -20.11 -1.85 7.22
N ASP A 159 -21.40 -1.71 6.92
CA ASP A 159 -22.45 -2.43 7.66
C ASP A 159 -22.54 -3.91 7.28
N GLU A 160 -21.86 -4.32 6.20
CA GLU A 160 -21.82 -5.71 5.75
C GLU A 160 -20.58 -6.44 6.28
N PHE A 161 -20.74 -7.72 6.63
CA PHE A 161 -19.61 -8.59 6.92
C PHE A 161 -18.82 -8.85 5.63
N THR A 162 -17.59 -8.35 5.55
CA THR A 162 -16.72 -8.51 4.38
C THR A 162 -15.31 -8.91 4.81
N GLY A 163 -14.57 -9.58 3.92
CA GLY A 163 -13.21 -10.00 4.21
C GLY A 163 -12.37 -10.09 2.95
N MET A 164 -11.07 -9.82 3.11
CA MET A 164 -10.08 -10.00 2.06
C MET A 164 -8.85 -10.72 2.62
N ALA A 165 -8.25 -11.53 1.77
CA ALA A 165 -6.94 -12.11 1.99
C ALA A 165 -6.16 -12.08 0.67
N ARG A 166 -4.92 -11.61 0.72
CA ARG A 166 -4.01 -11.54 -0.42
C ARG A 166 -2.65 -12.09 -0.01
N MET A 167 -2.08 -12.92 -0.88
CA MET A 167 -0.75 -13.46 -0.72
C MET A 167 0.05 -13.17 -1.99
N THR A 168 1.20 -12.53 -1.83
CA THR A 168 2.08 -12.16 -2.94
C THR A 168 3.43 -12.86 -2.76
N LEU A 169 3.86 -13.54 -3.81
CA LEU A 169 5.17 -14.17 -3.93
C LEU A 169 5.90 -13.53 -5.10
N ALA A 170 7.01 -12.85 -4.84
CA ALA A 170 7.77 -12.17 -5.88
C ALA A 170 9.25 -12.54 -5.81
N ARG A 171 9.89 -12.58 -6.99
CA ARG A 171 11.35 -12.67 -7.14
C ARG A 171 11.82 -11.43 -7.86
N ILE A 172 12.67 -10.65 -7.19
CA ILE A 172 13.30 -9.47 -7.72
C ILE A 172 14.64 -9.94 -8.30
N ALA A 173 14.72 -9.98 -9.63
CA ALA A 173 15.96 -10.27 -10.33
C ALA A 173 16.75 -8.98 -10.51
N SER A 174 18.04 -9.00 -10.16
CA SER A 174 18.92 -7.85 -10.37
C SER A 174 20.10 -8.24 -11.25
N VAL A 175 20.48 -7.33 -12.16
CA VAL A 175 21.65 -7.52 -13.03
C VAL A 175 22.93 -7.24 -12.26
N ASP A 176 22.89 -6.25 -11.35
CA ASP A 176 24.06 -5.75 -10.61
C ASP A 176 24.05 -6.17 -9.13
N ALA A 177 22.98 -6.81 -8.66
CA ALA A 177 22.81 -7.21 -7.26
C ALA A 177 22.40 -8.69 -7.11
N ARG A 178 22.26 -9.14 -5.86
CA ARG A 178 21.72 -10.48 -5.58
C ARG A 178 20.21 -10.49 -5.83
N ASP A 179 19.71 -11.60 -6.38
CA ASP A 179 18.29 -11.84 -6.45
C ASP A 179 17.67 -11.84 -5.04
N ALA A 180 16.55 -11.15 -4.89
CA ALA A 180 15.78 -11.12 -3.66
C ALA A 180 14.44 -11.82 -3.85
N ASN A 181 13.97 -12.49 -2.80
CA ASN A 181 12.61 -13.04 -2.75
C ASN A 181 11.81 -12.19 -1.76
N ARG A 182 10.56 -11.89 -2.14
CA ARG A 182 9.60 -11.19 -1.30
C ARG A 182 8.36 -12.05 -1.09
N TYR A 183 7.92 -12.10 0.16
CA TYR A 183 6.72 -12.78 0.62
C TYR A 183 5.85 -11.77 1.34
N GLN A 184 4.62 -11.58 0.90
CA GLN A 184 3.69 -10.65 1.51
C GLN A 184 2.34 -11.32 1.74
N PHE A 185 1.77 -11.08 2.91
CA PHE A 185 0.46 -11.55 3.32
C PHE A 185 -0.34 -10.37 3.86
N GLU A 186 -1.56 -10.23 3.37
CA GLU A 186 -2.45 -9.12 3.66
C GLU A 186 -3.83 -9.68 3.97
N THR A 187 -4.44 -9.20 5.04
CA THR A 187 -5.79 -9.59 5.39
C THR A 187 -6.54 -8.43 6.00
N ALA A 188 -7.82 -8.31 5.67
CA ALA A 188 -8.71 -7.40 6.36
C ALA A 188 -10.07 -8.05 6.53
N VAL A 189 -10.70 -7.80 7.67
CA VAL A 189 -12.02 -8.32 8.01
C VAL A 189 -12.83 -7.15 8.55
N ASN A 190 -14.02 -6.98 7.99
CA ASN A 190 -15.03 -6.06 8.47
C ASN A 190 -16.20 -6.85 9.05
N ALA A 191 -16.67 -6.43 10.22
CA ALA A 191 -17.83 -7.04 10.84
C ALA A 191 -18.72 -5.95 11.47
N PRO A 192 -20.05 -6.00 11.24
CA PRO A 192 -20.99 -5.32 12.12
C PRO A 192 -20.97 -6.03 13.48
N ILE A 193 -20.60 -5.32 14.53
CA ILE A 193 -20.64 -5.82 15.92
C ILE A 193 -22.08 -5.73 16.43
N TYR A 194 -22.75 -4.62 16.11
CA TYR A 194 -24.15 -4.38 16.40
C TYR A 194 -24.80 -3.75 15.18
N GLU A 195 -25.91 -4.33 14.73
CA GLU A 195 -26.65 -3.90 13.53
C GLU A 195 -26.85 -2.39 13.53
N ASP A 196 -26.41 -1.74 12.47
CA ASP A 196 -26.59 -0.31 12.16
C ASP A 196 -26.08 0.70 13.22
N ILE A 197 -25.30 0.26 14.22
CA ILE A 197 -24.75 1.14 15.26
C ILE A 197 -23.23 1.03 15.35
N VAL A 198 -22.69 -0.19 15.38
CA VAL A 198 -21.26 -0.41 15.63
C VAL A 198 -20.70 -1.35 14.58
N THR A 199 -19.86 -0.80 13.71
CA THR A 199 -19.08 -1.53 12.73
C THR A 199 -17.60 -1.46 13.08
N ALA A 200 -16.88 -2.54 12.82
CA ALA A 200 -15.45 -2.60 13.06
C ALA A 200 -14.74 -3.26 11.89
N ARG A 201 -13.59 -2.68 11.52
CA ARG A 201 -12.66 -3.23 10.54
C ARG A 201 -11.31 -3.46 11.20
N ILE A 202 -10.76 -4.64 10.98
CA ILE A 202 -9.42 -5.02 11.41
C ILE A 202 -8.63 -5.43 10.18
N SER A 203 -7.45 -4.88 10.01
CA SER A 203 -6.55 -5.21 8.91
C SER A 203 -5.12 -5.43 9.39
N ALA A 204 -4.43 -6.36 8.74
CA ALA A 204 -3.06 -6.75 9.04
C ALA A 204 -2.29 -7.06 7.75
N ARG A 205 -1.04 -6.57 7.70
CA ARG A 205 -0.09 -6.86 6.63
C ARG A 205 1.22 -7.37 7.23
N TYR A 206 1.73 -8.46 6.67
CA TYR A 206 3.04 -9.00 6.92
C TYR A 206 3.83 -9.01 5.62
N SER A 207 5.02 -8.41 5.61
CA SER A 207 5.90 -8.40 4.44
C SER A 207 7.31 -8.78 4.87
N HIS A 208 7.93 -9.68 4.14
CA HIS A 208 9.30 -10.09 4.32
C HIS A 208 10.02 -10.11 2.98
N GLU A 209 11.13 -9.39 2.90
CA GLU A 209 11.98 -9.32 1.71
C GLU A 209 13.43 -9.61 2.10
N ASN A 210 14.10 -10.45 1.29
CA ASN A 210 15.52 -10.68 1.44
C ASN A 210 16.32 -9.47 0.94
N PRO A 211 17.43 -9.09 1.59
CA PRO A 211 18.26 -7.99 1.14
C PRO A 211 18.90 -8.31 -0.22
N PHE A 212 18.76 -7.40 -1.18
CA PHE A 212 19.47 -7.47 -2.46
C PHE A 212 20.89 -6.90 -2.37
N TRP A 213 21.15 -5.97 -1.42
CA TRP A 213 22.47 -5.40 -1.12
C TRP A 213 22.93 -5.73 0.30
N GLU A 214 24.20 -6.09 0.44
CA GLU A 214 24.85 -6.31 1.73
C GLU A 214 25.96 -5.29 1.94
N ASN A 215 25.91 -4.53 3.03
CA ASN A 215 27.02 -3.67 3.41
C ASN A 215 28.14 -4.50 4.08
N ARG A 216 29.10 -4.96 3.29
CA ARG A 216 30.27 -5.73 3.77
C ARG A 216 31.28 -4.90 4.56
N CYS A 217 31.16 -3.58 4.53
CA CYS A 217 32.00 -2.65 5.26
C CYS A 217 31.43 -2.32 6.66
N ALA A 218 30.16 -2.65 6.92
CA ALA A 218 29.51 -2.39 8.20
C ALA A 218 30.28 -3.07 9.35
N ASN A 219 30.45 -2.36 10.46
CA ASN A 219 31.18 -2.82 11.66
C ASN A 219 32.67 -3.17 11.47
N ARG A 220 33.30 -2.80 10.35
CA ARG A 220 34.77 -2.88 10.25
C ARG A 220 35.41 -1.68 10.95
N VAL A 221 36.58 -1.92 11.54
CA VAL A 221 37.46 -0.84 12.05
C VAL A 221 37.66 0.25 10.98
N PRO A 222 37.72 1.54 11.37
CA PRO A 222 38.02 2.64 10.46
C PRO A 222 39.27 2.34 9.63
N LEU A 223 39.33 2.85 8.39
CA LEU A 223 40.46 2.56 7.50
C LEU A 223 41.82 2.86 8.13
N ALA A 224 41.90 3.93 8.91
CA ALA A 224 43.12 4.34 9.60
C ALA A 224 43.62 3.31 10.63
N ASP A 225 42.73 2.50 11.20
CA ASP A 225 43.03 1.51 12.23
C ASP A 225 43.17 0.09 11.66
N ARG A 226 43.07 -0.07 10.33
CA ARG A 226 43.24 -1.37 9.68
C ARG A 226 44.73 -1.68 9.53
N PRO A 227 45.18 -2.89 9.91
CA PRO A 227 46.54 -3.29 9.64
C PRO A 227 46.80 -3.24 8.13
N ASN A 228 47.91 -2.60 7.72
CA ASN A 228 48.35 -2.58 6.32
C ASN A 228 48.52 -4.03 5.85
N GLN A 229 47.60 -4.48 5.01
CA GLN A 229 47.63 -5.83 4.48
C GLN A 229 48.75 -5.88 3.41
N PRO A 230 49.74 -6.79 3.52
CA PRO A 230 50.71 -6.96 2.45
C PRO A 230 49.96 -7.33 1.15
N PRO A 231 50.48 -6.95 -0.03
CA PRO A 231 49.83 -7.24 -1.29
C PRO A 231 49.61 -8.75 -1.40
N ALA A 232 48.35 -9.19 -1.30
CA ALA A 232 48.01 -10.60 -1.44
C ALA A 232 48.27 -11.05 -2.88
N PRO A 233 48.87 -12.23 -3.11
CA PRO A 233 48.83 -12.85 -4.43
C PRO A 233 47.36 -13.14 -4.77
N ALA A 234 46.95 -12.80 -5.99
CA ALA A 234 45.56 -12.75 -6.50
C ALA A 234 44.64 -13.94 -6.12
N PRO A 235 43.29 -13.78 -6.14
CA PRO A 235 42.53 -12.58 -6.56
C PRO A 235 42.43 -11.57 -5.43
N SER A 236 42.63 -10.30 -5.77
CA SER A 236 42.58 -9.19 -4.84
C SER A 236 41.21 -9.14 -4.17
N VAL A 237 41.18 -9.39 -2.87
CA VAL A 237 40.04 -9.01 -2.05
C VAL A 237 39.97 -7.48 -2.03
N GLY A 238 38.89 -6.93 -2.56
CA GLY A 238 38.60 -5.51 -2.57
C GLY A 238 38.52 -4.95 -1.14
N PHE A 239 38.47 -3.63 -1.06
CA PHE A 239 38.52 -2.86 0.20
C PHE A 239 37.56 -3.33 1.30
N CYS A 240 36.42 -3.91 0.94
CA CYS A 240 35.44 -4.48 1.86
C CYS A 240 35.34 -6.03 1.82
N GLY A 241 36.38 -6.72 1.37
CA GLY A 241 36.43 -8.19 1.30
C GLY A 241 35.62 -8.79 0.15
N GLU A 242 35.37 -8.01 -0.90
CA GLU A 242 34.76 -8.49 -2.14
C GLU A 242 35.82 -9.17 -3.00
N GLN A 243 35.52 -10.30 -3.64
CA GLN A 243 36.42 -10.85 -4.65
C GLN A 243 36.38 -9.92 -5.86
N VAL A 244 37.45 -9.14 -6.11
CA VAL A 244 37.51 -8.29 -7.30
C VAL A 244 37.58 -9.24 -8.50
N ARG A 245 36.48 -9.34 -9.26
CA ARG A 245 36.51 -9.96 -10.58
C ARG A 245 37.39 -9.10 -11.48
N THR A 246 38.67 -9.44 -11.54
CA THR A 246 39.61 -8.85 -12.49
C THR A 246 39.16 -9.23 -13.89
N GLY A 247 38.57 -8.29 -14.61
CA GLY A 247 38.11 -8.48 -15.98
C GLY A 247 39.27 -8.76 -16.93
N ARG A 248 39.58 -10.04 -17.13
CA ARG A 248 39.95 -10.67 -18.41
C ARG A 248 40.25 -12.15 -18.19
N GLY A 249 39.44 -13.01 -18.81
CA GLY A 249 39.76 -14.42 -19.03
C GLY A 249 39.39 -15.33 -17.86
N GLU A 250 38.17 -15.84 -17.88
CA GLU A 250 37.82 -17.24 -17.56
C GLU A 250 36.30 -17.45 -17.71
N GLN A 251 35.79 -17.11 -18.90
CA GLN A 251 34.65 -17.83 -19.47
C GLN A 251 35.21 -19.18 -19.96
N GLY A 252 35.25 -20.18 -19.08
CA GLY A 252 35.81 -21.48 -19.41
C GLY A 252 35.18 -22.63 -18.64
N ASP A 253 35.20 -22.59 -17.31
CA ASP A 253 35.04 -23.85 -16.56
C ASP A 253 33.79 -23.99 -15.67
N ALA A 254 32.92 -22.98 -15.62
CA ALA A 254 31.69 -23.06 -14.81
C ALA A 254 30.46 -23.63 -15.57
N LEU A 255 30.59 -23.96 -16.86
CA LEU A 255 29.53 -24.61 -17.65
C LEU A 255 29.70 -26.13 -17.78
N SER A 256 30.73 -26.72 -17.16
CA SER A 256 31.01 -28.17 -17.25
C SER A 256 30.41 -29.02 -16.11
N GLN A 257 29.81 -28.42 -15.07
CA GLN A 257 29.32 -29.20 -13.90
C GLN A 257 27.80 -29.23 -13.72
N SER A 258 27.01 -28.62 -14.61
CA SER A 258 25.53 -28.74 -14.58
C SER A 258 24.93 -29.68 -15.62
N LEU A 259 25.76 -30.41 -16.39
CA LEU A 259 25.28 -31.37 -17.40
C LEU A 259 25.33 -32.84 -16.95
N HIS A 260 25.39 -33.12 -15.65
CA HIS A 260 25.13 -34.45 -15.08
C HIS A 260 24.06 -34.39 -13.97
N ARG A 261 22.83 -34.02 -14.36
CA ARG A 261 21.59 -34.76 -14.05
C ARG A 261 20.42 -34.19 -14.84
#